data_AF-A0A512DHT2-F1
#
_entry.id   AF-A0A512DHT2-F1
#
_cell.length_a   1.000
_cell.length_b   1.000
_cell.length_c   1.000
_cell.angle_alpha   90.00
_cell.angle_beta   90.00
_cell.angle_gamma   90.00
#
_symmetry.space_group_name_H-M   'P 1'
#
loop_
_entity.id
_entity.type
_entity.pdbx_description
1 polymer ?
#
loop_
_entity_poly.entity_id
_entity_poly.type
_entity_poly.pdbx_seq_one_letter_code
_entity_poly.pdbx_strand_id
1 'polypeptide(L)'
;MKKLVALLVAATLALVAAVPSAAATAREAAVASLATPAGTSAGTAAATATPVPAPPSRASVIAAARSAVDHFYIAGGGATSNAGWRWTPYFMAVETLHRQTGDPKYRQWLQSWGDRNRWTPDAPVSPTSNPDSRAAIQVWQDSVASGVTADLAPSDRFMAADRALPASQYWWVDSMFMGLPLWPRWAARTGDPAYRARSAEFYAFLKRDGTTVWRPGCTASGLFDATEDLWWRDCKFVAQRDALGHKVFWARGNGWVIAAMARTLMALPSGDPQAAEYRSMLQRMAARLARLQGADGMWRSSLLSPSLYPAPETSATALFTYAMAYGIRTGVLDAGTYLPVVLNAWKGLTTTSLKSTGFVSHCQGVGDAPAAPSLTTSIAYCVGAFGLAASEVAQLEGYLAADTFSRTVSGGLGTADVGGPWTTTAVAADLAVDGRTGTLRTPAATTRSAVLAGVQARDTDVRATVGFLRPTRGSVHVALLGRRVGTAEYAGRAVVDPAGAVQVQALRSGTTLRALTLPGLTYASGDRLVVRVQVTGASPTTVRVRVWKAGAPEPTTWQVTSTDSTAGLQTAGSVGITTYLGSGALPASVVVTVDDVVVRRAG
;
A
#
# COMPACT_ATOMS: atom_id res chain seq x y z
N MET A 1 4.37 25.78 -61.05
CA MET A 1 3.76 25.95 -62.40
C MET A 1 3.33 24.57 -62.87
N LYS A 2 2.12 24.29 -63.39
CA LYS A 2 0.85 25.03 -63.57
C LYS A 2 -0.30 23.98 -63.63
N LYS A 3 -1.46 24.27 -63.02
CA LYS A 3 -2.86 23.83 -63.33
C LYS A 3 -3.16 22.31 -63.51
N LEU A 4 -4.15 21.65 -62.90
CA LEU A 4 -5.51 21.99 -62.42
C LEU A 4 -6.56 22.15 -63.55
N VAL A 5 -7.46 21.17 -63.68
CA VAL A 5 -8.74 21.24 -64.44
C VAL A 5 -9.82 20.48 -63.66
N ALA A 6 -11.00 21.09 -63.51
CA ALA A 6 -12.25 20.50 -63.04
C ALA A 6 -13.43 21.25 -63.69
N LEU A 7 -14.54 20.55 -63.98
CA LEU A 7 -15.91 21.06 -64.27
C LEU A 7 -16.85 19.81 -64.23
N LEU A 8 -18.00 19.72 -63.52
CA LEU A 8 -19.28 20.48 -63.54
C LEU A 8 -19.96 20.45 -64.95
N VAL A 9 -21.25 20.10 -65.16
CA VAL A 9 -22.53 20.53 -64.53
C VAL A 9 -23.72 19.56 -64.85
N ALA A 10 -24.55 19.21 -63.85
CA ALA A 10 -26.05 19.25 -63.69
C ALA A 10 -27.07 19.04 -64.87
N ALA A 11 -28.42 18.93 -64.74
CA ALA A 11 -29.40 18.47 -63.72
C ALA A 11 -30.88 18.64 -64.22
N THR A 12 -31.87 17.89 -63.69
CA THR A 12 -33.36 18.19 -63.69
C THR A 12 -34.10 17.21 -62.72
N LEU A 13 -34.82 17.65 -61.66
CA LEU A 13 -36.27 18.00 -61.52
C LEU A 13 -37.30 16.83 -61.69
N ALA A 14 -38.46 16.72 -60.99
CA ALA A 14 -39.02 17.28 -59.72
C ALA A 14 -40.44 16.71 -59.40
N LEU A 15 -40.89 16.77 -58.12
CA LEU A 15 -42.26 16.78 -57.49
C LEU A 15 -42.24 15.93 -56.17
N VAL A 16 -42.66 16.29 -54.95
CA VAL A 16 -43.54 17.31 -54.28
C VAL A 16 -44.89 16.76 -53.77
N ALA A 17 -45.00 16.60 -52.45
CA ALA A 17 -46.19 16.74 -51.58
C ALA A 17 -45.69 16.74 -50.10
N ALA A 18 -45.72 17.82 -49.32
CA ALA A 18 -46.84 18.57 -48.71
C ALA A 18 -47.10 18.14 -47.23
N VAL A 19 -46.97 19.10 -46.30
CA VAL A 19 -47.19 18.98 -44.83
C VAL A 19 -48.57 19.58 -44.47
N PRO A 20 -49.12 19.41 -43.25
CA PRO A 20 -49.04 20.53 -42.31
C PRO A 20 -48.98 20.17 -40.80
N SER A 21 -48.74 21.19 -39.97
CA SER A 21 -48.72 21.15 -38.50
C SER A 21 -49.77 22.07 -37.87
N ALA A 22 -50.37 21.68 -36.74
CA ALA A 22 -51.08 22.54 -35.77
C ALA A 22 -51.26 21.77 -34.44
N ALA A 23 -51.47 22.30 -33.22
CA ALA A 23 -51.27 23.59 -32.54
C ALA A 23 -52.42 23.88 -31.53
N ALA A 24 -52.19 23.48 -30.26
CA ALA A 24 -52.61 24.14 -28.99
C ALA A 24 -54.09 24.27 -28.50
N THR A 25 -54.21 24.34 -27.16
CA THR A 25 -55.34 24.79 -26.29
C THR A 25 -56.51 23.77 -26.04
N ALA A 26 -57.18 23.67 -24.87
CA ALA A 26 -57.14 24.43 -23.60
C ALA A 26 -57.51 23.58 -22.33
N ARG A 27 -57.39 24.24 -21.15
CA ARG A 27 -57.98 24.06 -19.78
C ARG A 27 -59.33 23.29 -19.67
N GLU A 28 -59.84 22.77 -18.54
CA GLU A 28 -59.55 22.76 -17.07
C GLU A 28 -60.45 21.64 -16.43
N ALA A 29 -60.47 21.22 -15.15
CA ALA A 29 -59.70 21.46 -13.92
C ALA A 29 -59.94 20.29 -12.91
N ALA A 30 -59.00 19.99 -12.00
CA ALA A 30 -59.26 19.28 -10.72
C ALA A 30 -58.12 19.53 -9.71
N VAL A 31 -58.43 20.15 -8.56
CA VAL A 31 -57.45 20.49 -7.52
C VAL A 31 -57.60 19.55 -6.33
N ALA A 32 -56.53 18.83 -5.95
CA ALA A 32 -56.44 18.10 -4.69
C ALA A 32 -55.00 17.97 -4.19
N SER A 33 -54.68 18.72 -3.13
CA SER A 33 -53.63 18.48 -2.11
C SER A 33 -52.40 17.62 -2.49
N LEU A 34 -51.29 18.27 -2.85
CA LEU A 34 -49.96 17.65 -2.81
C LEU A 34 -49.34 17.81 -1.42
N ALA A 35 -49.47 16.80 -0.57
CA ALA A 35 -48.56 16.59 0.56
C ALA A 35 -47.24 15.99 0.05
N THR A 36 -46.10 16.56 0.46
CA THR A 36 -44.77 16.07 0.09
C THR A 36 -44.48 14.68 0.68
N PRO A 37 -44.22 13.64 -0.13
CA PRO A 37 -43.60 12.42 0.36
C PRO A 37 -42.11 12.68 0.60
N ALA A 38 -41.60 12.28 1.77
CA ALA A 38 -40.18 12.38 2.07
C ALA A 38 -39.36 11.55 1.06
N GLY A 39 -38.27 12.12 0.55
CA GLY A 39 -37.37 11.42 -0.35
C GLY A 39 -36.72 10.22 0.35
N THR A 40 -37.00 9.01 -0.13
CA THR A 40 -36.26 7.82 0.26
C THR A 40 -34.84 7.91 -0.30
N SER A 41 -33.88 8.27 0.55
CA SER A 41 -32.47 8.11 0.24
C SER A 41 -32.21 6.63 -0.06
N ALA A 42 -31.80 6.34 -1.29
CA ALA A 42 -31.31 5.02 -1.64
C ALA A 42 -30.02 4.77 -0.84
N GLY A 43 -30.17 4.08 0.30
CA GLY A 43 -29.05 3.77 1.18
C GLY A 43 -28.03 2.96 0.40
N THR A 44 -26.81 3.50 0.27
CA THR A 44 -25.64 2.71 -0.12
C THR A 44 -25.46 1.63 0.92
N ALA A 45 -25.90 0.41 0.61
CA ALA A 45 -25.67 -0.75 1.45
C ALA A 45 -24.16 -0.85 1.70
N ALA A 46 -23.75 -0.67 2.96
CA ALA A 46 -22.35 -0.76 3.34
C ALA A 46 -21.86 -2.16 2.96
N ALA A 47 -20.94 -2.23 2.00
CA ALA A 47 -20.36 -3.50 1.59
C ALA A 47 -19.70 -4.13 2.81
N THR A 48 -20.21 -5.28 3.25
CA THR A 48 -19.62 -6.04 4.34
C THR A 48 -18.24 -6.51 3.90
N ALA A 49 -17.21 -5.80 4.35
CA ALA A 49 -15.82 -6.13 4.06
C ALA A 49 -15.59 -7.59 4.49
N THR A 50 -15.25 -8.43 3.51
CA THR A 50 -14.91 -9.83 3.81
C THR A 50 -13.68 -9.81 4.71
N PRO A 51 -13.63 -10.59 5.81
CA PRO A 51 -12.46 -10.66 6.66
C PRO A 51 -11.19 -10.88 5.82
N VAL A 52 -10.21 -9.99 5.97
CA VAL A 52 -8.92 -10.20 5.33
C VAL A 52 -8.26 -11.37 6.08
N PRO A 53 -7.76 -12.40 5.36
CA PRO A 53 -7.09 -13.51 6.02
C PRO A 53 -5.88 -13.03 6.82
N ALA A 54 -5.49 -13.80 7.84
CA ALA A 54 -4.20 -13.61 8.51
C ALA A 54 -3.07 -13.51 7.47
N PRO A 55 -1.97 -12.76 7.76
CA PRO A 55 -0.92 -12.54 6.79
C PRO A 55 -0.39 -13.88 6.28
N PRO A 56 -0.28 -14.06 4.94
CA PRO A 56 0.10 -15.34 4.36
C PRO A 56 1.50 -15.71 4.81
N SER A 57 1.74 -17.01 5.06
CA SER A 57 3.07 -17.46 5.44
C SER A 57 4.06 -17.15 4.33
N ARG A 58 5.30 -16.79 4.69
CA ARG A 58 6.37 -16.49 3.74
C ARG A 58 6.55 -17.64 2.74
N ALA A 59 6.45 -18.88 3.22
CA ALA A 59 6.51 -20.07 2.38
C ALA A 59 5.40 -20.09 1.30
N SER A 60 4.15 -19.75 1.65
CA SER A 60 3.04 -19.71 0.69
C SER A 60 3.19 -18.59 -0.35
N VAL A 61 3.67 -17.42 0.07
CA VAL A 61 3.92 -16.27 -0.83
C VAL A 61 5.03 -16.59 -1.83
N ILE A 62 6.13 -17.17 -1.34
CA ILE A 62 7.25 -17.61 -2.20
C ILE A 62 6.80 -18.74 -3.13
N ALA A 63 5.98 -19.69 -2.68
CA ALA A 63 5.45 -20.75 -3.54
C ALA A 63 4.60 -20.20 -4.69
N ALA A 64 3.75 -19.21 -4.43
CA ALA A 64 2.96 -18.52 -5.46
C ALA A 64 3.87 -17.78 -6.47
N ALA A 65 4.90 -17.07 -5.98
CA ALA A 65 5.88 -16.40 -6.84
C ALA A 65 6.67 -17.37 -7.72
N ARG A 66 7.13 -18.49 -7.15
CA ARG A 66 7.80 -19.57 -7.88
C ARG A 66 6.88 -20.17 -8.95
N SER A 67 5.63 -20.45 -8.61
CA SER A 67 4.64 -20.97 -9.57
C SER A 67 4.47 -20.03 -10.78
N ALA A 68 4.31 -18.72 -10.54
CA ALA A 68 4.17 -17.71 -11.58
C ALA A 68 5.44 -17.55 -12.45
N VAL A 69 6.60 -17.44 -11.81
CA VAL A 69 7.88 -17.15 -12.50
C VAL A 69 8.40 -18.37 -13.25
N ASP A 70 8.33 -19.57 -12.66
CA ASP A 70 8.79 -20.82 -13.28
C ASP A 70 7.88 -21.21 -14.45
N HIS A 71 6.56 -21.07 -14.32
CA HIS A 71 5.61 -21.30 -15.42
C HIS A 71 5.93 -20.43 -16.63
N PHE A 72 6.11 -19.12 -16.41
CA PHE A 72 6.43 -18.19 -17.50
C PHE A 72 7.81 -18.45 -18.10
N TYR A 73 8.78 -18.92 -17.31
CA TYR A 73 10.09 -19.33 -17.83
C TYR A 73 9.96 -20.49 -18.82
N ILE A 74 9.25 -21.54 -18.41
CA ILE A 74 9.06 -22.79 -19.16
C ILE A 74 8.19 -22.56 -20.40
N ALA A 75 7.19 -21.68 -20.33
CA ALA A 75 6.34 -21.28 -21.45
C ALA A 75 7.04 -20.39 -22.51
N GLY A 76 8.36 -20.53 -22.69
CA GLY A 76 9.17 -19.80 -23.65
C GLY A 76 9.71 -18.45 -23.16
N GLY A 77 9.24 -17.93 -22.02
CA GLY A 77 9.74 -16.67 -21.47
C GLY A 77 11.23 -16.72 -21.10
N GLY A 78 11.71 -17.90 -20.68
CA GLY A 78 13.11 -18.15 -20.40
C GLY A 78 14.01 -18.16 -21.62
N ALA A 79 13.46 -18.25 -22.84
CA ALA A 79 14.22 -18.27 -24.09
C ALA A 79 14.62 -16.87 -24.60
N THR A 80 14.08 -15.79 -24.01
CA THR A 80 14.23 -14.41 -24.51
C THR A 80 15.67 -13.89 -24.57
N SER A 81 15.96 -13.14 -25.64
CA SER A 81 17.15 -12.30 -25.82
C SER A 81 16.76 -10.83 -25.98
N ASN A 82 15.71 -10.39 -25.28
CA ASN A 82 15.35 -8.98 -25.18
C ASN A 82 15.75 -8.45 -23.78
N ALA A 83 16.46 -7.32 -23.76
CA ALA A 83 16.91 -6.60 -22.57
C ALA A 83 16.10 -5.30 -22.33
N GLY A 84 14.93 -5.17 -22.94
CA GLY A 84 14.07 -4.00 -22.82
C GLY A 84 13.16 -4.01 -21.59
N TRP A 85 12.46 -2.89 -21.41
CA TRP A 85 11.51 -2.66 -20.33
C TRP A 85 10.46 -3.77 -20.14
N ARG A 86 10.04 -4.43 -21.22
CA ARG A 86 8.96 -5.44 -21.15
C ARG A 86 9.35 -6.67 -20.34
N TRP A 87 10.63 -7.05 -20.40
CA TRP A 87 11.18 -8.24 -19.75
C TRP A 87 11.91 -7.93 -18.45
N THR A 88 12.35 -6.68 -18.27
CA THR A 88 13.08 -6.26 -17.08
C THR A 88 12.36 -6.58 -15.76
N PRO A 89 11.07 -6.25 -15.54
CA PRO A 89 10.39 -6.59 -14.29
C PRO A 89 10.29 -8.10 -14.05
N TYR A 90 10.23 -8.92 -15.11
CA TYR A 90 10.27 -10.37 -14.97
C TYR A 90 11.61 -10.84 -14.40
N PHE A 91 12.72 -10.37 -14.95
CA PHE A 91 14.04 -10.73 -14.41
C PHE A 91 14.35 -10.04 -13.06
N MET A 92 13.70 -8.90 -12.72
CA MET A 92 13.69 -8.40 -11.34
C MET A 92 13.00 -9.39 -10.38
N ALA A 93 11.89 -10.03 -10.79
CA ALA A 93 11.27 -11.08 -9.97
C ALA A 93 12.19 -12.31 -9.83
N VAL A 94 12.88 -12.73 -10.90
CA VAL A 94 13.90 -13.80 -10.85
C VAL A 94 15.04 -13.45 -9.89
N GLU A 95 15.56 -12.20 -9.92
CA GLU A 95 16.56 -11.67 -8.98
C GLU A 95 16.07 -11.79 -7.53
N THR A 96 14.87 -11.27 -7.24
CA THR A 96 14.33 -11.32 -5.88
C THR A 96 14.09 -12.75 -5.39
N LEU A 97 13.63 -13.67 -6.25
CA LEU A 97 13.50 -15.08 -5.92
C LEU A 97 14.84 -15.75 -5.66
N HIS A 98 15.90 -15.38 -6.39
CA HIS A 98 17.24 -15.87 -6.08
C HIS A 98 17.67 -15.41 -4.69
N ARG A 99 17.65 -14.11 -4.39
CA ARG A 99 18.05 -13.58 -3.07
C ARG A 99 17.20 -14.13 -1.92
N GLN A 100 15.90 -14.34 -2.14
CA GLN A 100 15.00 -14.79 -1.09
C GLN A 100 15.00 -16.30 -0.84
N THR A 101 15.55 -17.10 -1.77
CA THR A 101 15.52 -18.57 -1.64
C THR A 101 16.89 -19.24 -1.74
N GLY A 102 17.93 -18.54 -2.17
CA GLY A 102 19.27 -19.10 -2.43
C GLY A 102 19.30 -20.08 -3.61
N ASP A 103 18.17 -20.35 -4.24
CA ASP A 103 18.00 -21.39 -5.24
C ASP A 103 18.86 -21.09 -6.49
N PRO A 104 19.80 -21.98 -6.85
CA PRO A 104 20.76 -21.71 -7.91
C PRO A 104 20.11 -21.65 -9.30
N LYS A 105 18.87 -22.17 -9.49
CA LYS A 105 18.17 -22.09 -10.78
C LYS A 105 18.02 -20.63 -11.22
N TYR A 106 17.62 -19.76 -10.29
CA TYR A 106 17.33 -18.36 -10.62
C TYR A 106 18.61 -17.59 -10.95
N ARG A 107 19.73 -17.90 -10.28
CA ARG A 107 21.06 -17.40 -10.64
C ARG A 107 21.46 -17.82 -12.05
N GLN A 108 21.26 -19.10 -12.39
CA GLN A 108 21.55 -19.63 -13.73
C GLN A 108 20.68 -18.94 -14.79
N TRP A 109 19.40 -18.68 -14.51
CA TRP A 109 18.50 -17.97 -15.44
C TRP A 109 18.92 -16.52 -15.67
N LEU A 110 19.37 -15.81 -14.63
CA LEU A 110 19.92 -14.46 -14.73
C LEU A 110 21.22 -14.43 -15.55
N GLN A 111 22.14 -15.37 -15.27
CA GLN A 111 23.37 -15.57 -16.04
C GLN A 111 23.06 -15.84 -17.52
N SER A 112 22.21 -16.82 -17.81
CA SER A 112 21.81 -17.18 -19.18
C SER A 112 21.12 -16.04 -19.93
N TRP A 113 20.33 -15.20 -19.26
CA TRP A 113 19.73 -14.02 -19.89
C TRP A 113 20.77 -12.94 -20.17
N GLY A 114 21.65 -12.62 -19.22
CA GLY A 114 22.73 -11.65 -19.44
C GLY A 114 23.69 -12.07 -20.53
N ASP A 115 24.15 -13.32 -20.55
CA ASP A 115 25.08 -13.86 -21.55
C ASP A 115 24.52 -13.82 -22.98
N ARG A 116 23.23 -14.16 -23.16
CA ARG A 116 22.55 -14.04 -24.46
C ARG A 116 22.46 -12.59 -24.96
N ASN A 117 22.27 -11.64 -24.05
CA ASN A 117 22.28 -10.21 -24.37
C ASN A 117 23.70 -9.62 -24.37
N ARG A 118 24.75 -10.43 -24.14
CA ARG A 118 26.15 -9.98 -23.97
C ARG A 118 26.27 -8.83 -22.97
N TRP A 119 25.47 -8.88 -21.90
CA TRP A 119 25.34 -7.86 -20.86
C TRP A 119 25.16 -6.42 -21.38
N THR A 120 24.64 -6.30 -22.60
CA THR A 120 24.46 -5.04 -23.32
C THR A 120 22.95 -4.75 -23.37
N PRO A 121 22.50 -3.61 -22.82
CA PRO A 121 21.08 -3.28 -22.76
C PRO A 121 20.52 -3.03 -24.18
N ASP A 122 19.19 -3.10 -24.33
CA ASP A 122 18.53 -2.91 -25.63
C ASP A 122 19.07 -1.64 -26.34
N ALA A 123 19.36 -1.78 -27.63
CA ALA A 123 19.78 -0.66 -28.46
C ALA A 123 18.72 0.46 -28.41
N PRO A 124 19.11 1.75 -28.46
CA PRO A 124 18.15 2.84 -28.52
C PRO A 124 17.28 2.70 -29.77
N VAL A 125 16.04 2.24 -29.59
CA VAL A 125 15.03 2.26 -30.65
C VAL A 125 14.75 3.72 -30.98
N SER A 126 15.00 4.07 -32.24
CA SER A 126 15.16 5.44 -32.74
C SER A 126 14.14 6.45 -32.20
N PRO A 127 14.56 7.69 -31.85
CA PRO A 127 15.86 8.30 -32.15
C PRO A 127 16.79 8.56 -30.96
N THR A 128 16.43 8.17 -29.72
CA THR A 128 17.22 8.52 -28.53
C THR A 128 17.38 7.39 -27.51
N SER A 129 18.54 7.41 -26.83
CA SER A 129 18.74 6.70 -25.56
C SER A 129 17.65 7.10 -24.57
N ASN A 130 16.95 6.12 -24.02
CA ASN A 130 15.79 6.36 -23.16
C ASN A 130 15.65 5.31 -22.04
N PRO A 131 14.86 5.57 -20.99
CA PRO A 131 14.80 4.69 -19.82
C PRO A 131 14.32 3.27 -20.12
N ASP A 132 13.41 3.09 -21.07
CA ASP A 132 12.92 1.78 -21.50
C ASP A 132 14.05 0.90 -22.05
N SER A 133 15.02 1.50 -22.75
CA SER A 133 16.24 0.85 -23.25
C SER A 133 17.33 0.68 -22.19
N ARG A 134 17.15 1.18 -20.96
CA ARG A 134 18.12 1.05 -19.85
C ARG A 134 17.63 0.15 -18.72
N ALA A 135 16.37 -0.25 -18.74
CA ALA A 135 15.72 -0.99 -17.67
C ALA A 135 16.52 -2.23 -17.19
N ALA A 136 17.05 -3.05 -18.10
CA ALA A 136 17.80 -4.27 -17.75
C ALA A 136 19.07 -4.03 -16.93
N ILE A 137 19.68 -2.84 -17.03
CA ILE A 137 20.86 -2.45 -16.25
C ILE A 137 20.57 -2.58 -14.74
N GLN A 138 19.33 -2.30 -14.30
CA GLN A 138 18.94 -2.46 -12.90
C GLN A 138 19.10 -3.91 -12.44
N VAL A 139 18.66 -4.87 -13.26
CA VAL A 139 18.72 -6.30 -12.92
C VAL A 139 20.15 -6.78 -12.90
N TRP A 140 20.96 -6.43 -13.89
CA TRP A 140 22.35 -6.88 -13.95
C TRP A 140 23.19 -6.32 -12.80
N GLN A 141 23.02 -5.05 -12.45
CA GLN A 141 23.67 -4.45 -11.28
C GLN A 141 23.17 -5.04 -9.96
N ASP A 142 21.85 -5.27 -9.80
CA ASP A 142 21.31 -5.93 -8.60
C ASP A 142 21.83 -7.39 -8.52
N SER A 143 21.98 -8.09 -9.65
CA SER A 143 22.40 -9.50 -9.73
C SER A 143 23.86 -9.78 -9.38
N VAL A 144 24.79 -8.82 -9.57
CA VAL A 144 26.20 -9.00 -9.18
C VAL A 144 26.34 -9.22 -7.67
N ALA A 145 25.58 -8.49 -6.86
CA ALA A 145 25.53 -8.69 -5.41
C ALA A 145 24.97 -10.08 -5.01
N SER A 146 24.30 -10.75 -5.94
CA SER A 146 23.68 -12.07 -5.81
C SER A 146 24.49 -13.18 -6.51
N GLY A 147 25.78 -12.93 -6.80
CA GLY A 147 26.71 -13.95 -7.30
C GLY A 147 26.58 -14.31 -8.78
N VAL A 148 25.95 -13.44 -9.59
CA VAL A 148 25.94 -13.55 -11.06
C VAL A 148 27.18 -12.87 -11.64
N THR A 149 27.85 -13.52 -12.60
CA THR A 149 29.04 -12.99 -13.27
C THR A 149 28.63 -12.15 -14.47
N ALA A 150 28.32 -10.88 -14.21
CA ALA A 150 27.89 -9.90 -15.22
C ALA A 150 29.06 -9.03 -15.72
N ASP A 151 29.21 -8.87 -17.05
CA ASP A 151 30.02 -7.79 -17.61
C ASP A 151 29.23 -6.46 -17.55
N LEU A 152 29.59 -5.58 -16.61
CA LEU A 152 28.94 -4.28 -16.48
C LEU A 152 29.62 -3.16 -17.29
N ALA A 153 30.69 -3.42 -18.04
CA ALA A 153 31.34 -2.42 -18.86
C ALA A 153 30.42 -1.77 -19.94
N PRO A 154 29.47 -2.51 -20.59
CA PRO A 154 28.46 -1.87 -21.42
C PRO A 154 27.55 -0.93 -20.62
N SER A 155 27.11 -1.36 -19.43
CA SER A 155 26.24 -0.58 -18.55
C SER A 155 26.92 0.70 -18.06
N ASP A 156 28.20 0.63 -17.68
CA ASP A 156 29.00 1.79 -17.27
C ASP A 156 29.15 2.81 -18.42
N ARG A 157 29.37 2.36 -19.66
CA ARG A 157 29.40 3.24 -20.85
C ARG A 157 28.05 3.93 -21.09
N PHE A 158 26.94 3.20 -21.03
CA PHE A 158 25.61 3.78 -21.24
C PHE A 158 25.23 4.78 -20.14
N MET A 159 25.45 4.43 -18.87
CA MET A 159 25.15 5.34 -17.76
C MET A 159 26.02 6.60 -17.79
N ALA A 160 27.30 6.50 -18.19
CA ALA A 160 28.17 7.66 -18.37
C ALA A 160 27.68 8.59 -19.49
N ALA A 161 27.28 8.04 -20.65
CA ALA A 161 26.70 8.81 -21.74
C ALA A 161 25.35 9.45 -21.35
N ASP A 162 24.51 8.70 -20.63
CA ASP A 162 23.15 9.12 -20.29
C ASP A 162 23.09 10.27 -19.27
N ARG A 163 24.22 10.62 -18.62
CA ARG A 163 24.37 11.84 -17.81
C ARG A 163 24.06 13.12 -18.59
N ALA A 164 24.28 13.11 -19.91
CA ALA A 164 24.05 14.24 -20.80
C ALA A 164 22.65 14.27 -21.43
N LEU A 165 21.77 13.30 -21.12
CA LEU A 165 20.40 13.32 -21.66
C LEU A 165 19.61 14.51 -21.12
N PRO A 166 18.89 15.25 -21.97
CA PRO A 166 17.96 16.27 -21.49
C PRO A 166 16.83 15.61 -20.70
N ALA A 167 16.33 16.29 -19.67
CA ALA A 167 15.29 15.76 -18.79
C ALA A 167 14.01 15.34 -19.55
N SER A 168 13.72 15.99 -20.68
CA SER A 168 12.64 15.66 -21.61
C SER A 168 12.71 14.27 -22.26
N GLN A 169 13.78 13.49 -22.08
CA GLN A 169 13.79 12.06 -22.46
C GLN A 169 12.98 11.17 -21.52
N TYR A 170 12.58 11.67 -20.34
CA TYR A 170 11.75 10.95 -19.35
C TYR A 170 10.27 11.33 -19.44
N TRP A 171 9.80 11.88 -20.57
CA TRP A 171 8.50 12.57 -20.72
C TRP A 171 7.21 11.76 -20.43
N TRP A 172 7.30 10.48 -20.12
CA TRP A 172 6.17 9.63 -19.73
C TRP A 172 6.44 8.95 -18.39
N VAL A 173 5.42 8.73 -17.58
CA VAL A 173 5.60 8.33 -16.17
C VAL A 173 6.14 6.92 -15.96
N ASP A 174 5.92 6.00 -16.91
CA ASP A 174 6.49 4.64 -16.87
C ASP A 174 8.04 4.69 -16.79
N SER A 175 8.65 5.71 -17.40
CA SER A 175 10.10 5.95 -17.39
C SER A 175 10.66 6.08 -15.98
N MET A 176 9.83 6.45 -14.99
CA MET A 176 10.24 6.50 -13.59
C MET A 176 10.72 5.13 -13.10
N PHE A 177 9.98 4.05 -13.38
CA PHE A 177 10.35 2.71 -12.93
C PHE A 177 11.59 2.20 -13.64
N MET A 178 11.71 2.50 -14.93
CA MET A 178 12.81 2.01 -15.78
C MET A 178 14.13 2.74 -15.49
N GLY A 179 14.07 4.04 -15.20
CA GLY A 179 15.24 4.92 -15.12
C GLY A 179 15.60 5.47 -13.73
N LEU A 180 14.64 5.97 -12.93
CA LEU A 180 14.97 6.67 -11.67
C LEU A 180 15.83 5.83 -10.70
N PRO A 181 15.59 4.52 -10.50
CA PRO A 181 16.35 3.71 -9.58
C PRO A 181 17.79 3.40 -10.03
N LEU A 182 18.15 3.63 -11.30
CA LEU A 182 19.53 3.43 -11.81
C LEU A 182 20.50 4.48 -11.26
N TRP A 183 20.06 5.74 -11.20
CA TRP A 183 20.88 6.88 -10.80
C TRP A 183 21.50 6.78 -9.40
N PRO A 184 20.75 6.47 -8.31
CA PRO A 184 21.36 6.25 -7.00
C PRO A 184 22.22 4.97 -6.95
N ARG A 185 21.85 3.90 -7.69
CA ARG A 185 22.69 2.69 -7.82
C ARG A 185 24.04 3.01 -8.45
N TRP A 186 24.08 3.79 -9.53
CA TRP A 186 25.32 4.17 -10.20
C TRP A 186 26.18 5.12 -9.36
N ALA A 187 25.55 6.02 -8.60
CA ALA A 187 26.27 6.84 -7.64
C ALA A 187 26.92 6.01 -6.52
N ALA A 188 26.24 4.99 -6.02
CA ALA A 188 26.79 4.06 -5.03
C ALA A 188 27.92 3.19 -5.62
N ARG A 189 27.75 2.72 -6.86
CA ARG A 189 28.75 1.92 -7.60
C ARG A 189 30.04 2.69 -7.90
N THR A 190 29.92 3.94 -8.35
CA THR A 190 31.04 4.74 -8.88
C THR A 190 31.63 5.71 -7.86
N GLY A 191 30.91 6.02 -6.78
CA GLY A 191 31.25 7.09 -5.84
C GLY A 191 30.92 8.50 -6.34
N ASP A 192 30.57 8.69 -7.62
CA ASP A 192 30.29 10.01 -8.19
C ASP A 192 28.87 10.51 -7.80
N PRO A 193 28.75 11.59 -7.01
CA PRO A 193 27.46 12.13 -6.58
C PRO A 193 26.63 12.73 -7.72
N ALA A 194 27.23 13.07 -8.87
CA ALA A 194 26.52 13.63 -10.02
C ALA A 194 25.44 12.69 -10.56
N TYR A 195 25.63 11.37 -10.43
CA TYR A 195 24.58 10.40 -10.77
C TYR A 195 23.33 10.59 -9.89
N ARG A 196 23.44 10.89 -8.58
CA ARG A 196 22.26 11.16 -7.72
C ARG A 196 21.52 12.43 -8.13
N ALA A 197 22.22 13.45 -8.61
CA ALA A 197 21.59 14.70 -9.06
C ALA A 197 20.61 14.45 -10.24
N ARG A 198 20.98 13.56 -11.18
CA ARG A 198 20.12 13.17 -12.31
C ARG A 198 18.78 12.55 -11.88
N SER A 199 18.75 11.75 -10.81
CA SER A 199 17.50 11.16 -10.29
C SER A 199 16.47 12.23 -9.89
N ALA A 200 16.94 13.24 -9.15
CA ALA A 200 16.10 14.37 -8.75
C ALA A 200 15.67 15.23 -9.93
N GLU A 201 16.57 15.46 -10.91
CA GLU A 201 16.27 16.23 -12.12
C GLU A 201 15.17 15.60 -12.97
N PHE A 202 15.31 14.32 -13.34
CA PHE A 202 14.30 13.62 -14.15
C PHE A 202 12.95 13.52 -13.42
N TYR A 203 12.96 13.28 -12.11
CA TYR A 203 11.75 13.28 -11.30
C TYR A 203 11.09 14.66 -11.23
N ALA A 204 11.86 15.72 -11.00
CA ALA A 204 11.35 17.09 -10.92
C ALA A 204 10.79 17.56 -12.27
N PHE A 205 11.45 17.21 -13.38
CA PHE A 205 10.97 17.45 -14.73
C PHE A 205 9.60 16.81 -14.96
N LEU A 206 9.46 15.51 -14.70
CA LEU A 206 8.18 14.80 -14.79
C LEU A 206 7.10 15.43 -13.90
N LYS A 207 7.45 15.86 -12.69
CA LYS A 207 6.50 16.43 -11.72
C LYS A 207 6.03 17.84 -12.08
N ARG A 208 6.86 18.66 -12.74
CA ARG A 208 6.63 20.11 -12.90
C ARG A 208 6.53 20.59 -14.35
N ASP A 209 7.01 19.82 -15.30
CA ASP A 209 7.05 20.18 -16.72
C ASP A 209 6.36 19.09 -17.56
N GLY A 210 6.99 17.92 -17.73
CA GLY A 210 6.43 16.77 -18.44
C GLY A 210 6.26 16.93 -19.96
N THR A 211 6.80 17.99 -20.56
CA THR A 211 6.64 18.26 -22.00
C THR A 211 7.51 17.35 -22.87
N THR A 212 7.16 17.26 -24.15
CA THR A 212 7.95 16.53 -25.14
C THR A 212 7.66 17.01 -26.55
N VAL A 213 8.64 16.84 -27.45
CA VAL A 213 8.46 17.03 -28.89
C VAL A 213 7.70 15.87 -29.55
N TRP A 214 7.57 14.73 -28.86
CA TRP A 214 6.92 13.50 -29.36
C TRP A 214 5.39 13.48 -29.22
N ARG A 215 4.81 14.52 -28.61
CA ARG A 215 3.36 14.69 -28.40
C ARG A 215 2.96 16.13 -28.70
N PRO A 216 2.05 16.39 -29.66
CA PRO A 216 1.55 17.75 -29.89
C PRO A 216 0.68 18.19 -28.71
N GLY A 217 0.68 19.50 -28.43
CA GLY A 217 -0.19 20.10 -27.41
C GLY A 217 0.27 19.94 -25.96
N CYS A 218 1.50 19.46 -25.70
CA CYS A 218 2.05 19.51 -24.34
C CYS A 218 2.20 20.96 -23.86
N THR A 219 1.81 21.22 -22.62
CA THR A 219 2.15 22.44 -21.87
C THR A 219 2.97 22.09 -20.64
N ALA A 220 3.90 22.95 -20.23
CA ALA A 220 4.75 22.75 -19.06
C ALA A 220 3.93 22.94 -17.77
N SER A 221 3.21 21.89 -17.40
CA SER A 221 2.29 21.84 -16.26
C SER A 221 2.62 20.71 -15.28
N GLY A 222 3.52 19.79 -15.66
CA GLY A 222 3.82 18.58 -14.90
C GLY A 222 2.78 17.48 -15.10
N LEU A 223 3.17 16.25 -14.78
CA LEU A 223 2.31 15.07 -14.91
C LEU A 223 1.67 14.62 -13.59
N PHE A 224 1.99 15.28 -12.48
CA PHE A 224 1.41 14.98 -11.16
C PHE A 224 0.21 15.88 -10.85
N ASP A 225 -0.96 15.29 -10.66
CA ASP A 225 -2.15 15.99 -10.20
C ASP A 225 -2.18 16.03 -8.66
N ALA A 226 -1.84 17.19 -8.10
CA ALA A 226 -1.85 17.40 -6.66
C ALA A 226 -3.26 17.41 -6.02
N THR A 227 -4.34 17.47 -6.81
CA THR A 227 -5.73 17.36 -6.32
C THR A 227 -6.23 15.92 -6.27
N GLU A 228 -5.60 15.03 -7.04
CA GLU A 228 -5.97 13.62 -7.14
C GLU A 228 -4.94 12.69 -6.50
N ASP A 229 -3.73 13.18 -6.20
CA ASP A 229 -2.58 12.38 -5.75
C ASP A 229 -2.19 11.26 -6.73
N LEU A 230 -2.41 11.51 -8.03
CA LEU A 230 -2.16 10.58 -9.13
C LEU A 230 -1.40 11.25 -10.28
N TRP A 231 -0.88 10.42 -11.18
CA TRP A 231 -0.04 10.82 -12.30
C TRP A 231 -0.70 10.51 -13.64
N TRP A 232 -0.83 11.53 -14.50
CA TRP A 232 -1.20 11.37 -15.90
C TRP A 232 -0.06 10.66 -16.64
N ARG A 233 -0.38 9.79 -17.61
CA ARG A 233 0.66 8.98 -18.29
C ARG A 233 1.71 9.83 -19.00
N ASP A 234 1.24 10.83 -19.75
CA ASP A 234 2.01 11.85 -20.46
C ASP A 234 1.18 13.13 -20.58
N CYS A 235 1.75 14.18 -21.17
CA CYS A 235 1.14 15.51 -21.29
C CYS A 235 -0.26 15.51 -21.95
N LYS A 236 -0.57 14.54 -22.82
CA LYS A 236 -1.86 14.44 -23.54
C LYS A 236 -3.03 14.31 -22.57
N PHE A 237 -2.83 13.58 -21.47
CA PHE A 237 -3.90 13.20 -20.57
C PHE A 237 -4.29 14.29 -19.55
N VAL A 238 -3.48 15.36 -19.42
CA VAL A 238 -3.73 16.48 -18.49
C VAL A 238 -5.07 17.18 -18.80
N ALA A 239 -5.26 17.55 -20.08
CA ALA A 239 -6.50 18.15 -20.57
C ALA A 239 -7.59 17.11 -20.89
N GLN A 240 -7.20 15.87 -21.20
CA GLN A 240 -8.15 14.82 -21.59
C GLN A 240 -9.10 14.42 -20.46
N ARG A 241 -10.35 14.13 -20.81
CA ARG A 241 -11.33 13.44 -19.95
C ARG A 241 -11.77 12.14 -20.62
N ASP A 242 -12.30 11.21 -19.84
CA ASP A 242 -12.95 10.00 -20.36
C ASP A 242 -14.43 10.24 -20.69
N ALA A 243 -15.13 9.18 -21.11
CA ALA A 243 -16.54 9.21 -21.49
C ALA A 243 -17.51 9.57 -20.33
N LEU A 244 -17.03 9.58 -19.07
CA LEU A 244 -17.79 10.02 -17.89
C LEU A 244 -17.40 11.43 -17.43
N GLY A 245 -16.51 12.12 -18.18
CA GLY A 245 -16.00 13.44 -17.82
C GLY A 245 -14.91 13.43 -16.75
N HIS A 246 -14.43 12.25 -16.32
CA HIS A 246 -13.38 12.14 -15.30
C HIS A 246 -11.98 12.31 -15.90
N LYS A 247 -11.01 12.67 -15.04
CA LYS A 247 -9.59 12.72 -15.41
C LYS A 247 -9.06 11.30 -15.67
N VAL A 248 -8.25 11.14 -16.72
CA VAL A 248 -7.77 9.83 -17.15
C VAL A 248 -6.48 9.43 -16.43
N PHE A 249 -6.62 8.73 -15.30
CA PHE A 249 -5.49 8.11 -14.59
C PHE A 249 -5.40 6.61 -14.86
N TRP A 250 -4.36 6.22 -15.57
CA TRP A 250 -4.09 4.83 -15.90
C TRP A 250 -3.40 4.10 -14.75
N ALA A 251 -3.94 2.94 -14.36
CA ALA A 251 -3.49 2.23 -13.19
C ALA A 251 -2.05 1.73 -13.30
N ARG A 252 -1.63 1.10 -14.41
CA ARG A 252 -0.24 0.62 -14.54
C ARG A 252 0.77 1.77 -14.59
N GLY A 253 0.45 2.88 -15.25
CA GLY A 253 1.30 4.08 -15.24
C GLY A 253 1.56 4.59 -13.82
N ASN A 254 0.52 4.66 -13.00
CA ASN A 254 0.66 5.00 -11.57
C ASN A 254 1.38 3.90 -10.78
N GLY A 255 1.20 2.63 -11.17
CA GLY A 255 1.94 1.49 -10.62
C GLY A 255 3.44 1.63 -10.81
N TRP A 256 3.87 2.01 -12.01
CA TRP A 256 5.28 2.30 -12.30
C TRP A 256 5.82 3.42 -11.41
N VAL A 257 5.08 4.52 -11.24
CA VAL A 257 5.52 5.63 -10.39
C VAL A 257 5.71 5.20 -8.94
N ILE A 258 4.69 4.61 -8.29
CA ILE A 258 4.81 4.27 -6.87
C ILE A 258 5.85 3.16 -6.61
N ALA A 259 5.97 2.20 -7.54
CA ALA A 259 7.04 1.19 -7.50
C ALA A 259 8.43 1.79 -7.76
N ALA A 260 8.54 2.85 -8.57
CA ALA A 260 9.78 3.62 -8.72
C ALA A 260 10.16 4.34 -7.42
N MET A 261 9.20 4.91 -6.68
CA MET A 261 9.48 5.53 -5.38
C MET A 261 10.09 4.49 -4.43
N ALA A 262 9.49 3.30 -4.34
CA ALA A 262 10.03 2.19 -3.54
C ALA A 262 11.44 1.77 -4.01
N ARG A 263 11.65 1.49 -5.31
CA ARG A 263 12.96 1.06 -5.84
C ARG A 263 14.06 2.13 -5.77
N THR A 264 13.68 3.41 -5.76
CA THR A 264 14.62 4.54 -5.58
C THR A 264 15.00 4.68 -4.11
N LEU A 265 14.02 4.64 -3.20
CA LEU A 265 14.27 4.63 -1.74
C LEU A 265 15.12 3.43 -1.29
N MET A 266 14.98 2.25 -1.92
CA MET A 266 15.85 1.09 -1.68
C MET A 266 17.33 1.32 -2.06
N ALA A 267 17.62 2.25 -2.96
CA ALA A 267 18.97 2.48 -3.49
C ALA A 267 19.62 3.78 -3.01
N LEU A 268 18.87 4.67 -2.37
CA LEU A 268 19.42 5.85 -1.72
C LEU A 268 20.14 5.47 -0.41
N PRO A 269 21.25 6.13 -0.07
CA PRO A 269 21.90 5.91 1.22
C PRO A 269 21.01 6.39 2.37
N SER A 270 21.23 5.82 3.57
CA SER A 270 20.54 6.27 4.77
C SER A 270 20.82 7.76 5.03
N GLY A 271 19.77 8.53 5.29
CA GLY A 271 19.87 9.98 5.49
C GLY A 271 19.94 10.83 4.22
N ASP A 272 19.83 10.27 3.01
CA ASP A 272 19.84 11.08 1.78
C ASP A 272 18.69 12.12 1.77
N PRO A 273 18.97 13.41 1.50
CA PRO A 273 17.95 14.47 1.53
C PRO A 273 16.86 14.28 0.47
N GLN A 274 17.15 13.65 -0.67
CA GLN A 274 16.16 13.38 -1.72
C GLN A 274 15.10 12.36 -1.26
N ALA A 275 15.44 11.50 -0.30
CA ALA A 275 14.53 10.46 0.19
C ALA A 275 13.26 11.03 0.85
N ALA A 276 13.25 12.28 1.31
CA ALA A 276 12.05 12.93 1.85
C ALA A 276 10.96 13.11 0.77
N GLU A 277 11.33 13.54 -0.44
CA GLU A 277 10.40 13.75 -1.56
C GLU A 277 9.79 12.43 -2.03
N TYR A 278 10.63 11.40 -2.22
CA TYR A 278 10.17 10.08 -2.65
C TYR A 278 9.30 9.39 -1.58
N ARG A 279 9.60 9.56 -0.28
CA ARG A 279 8.72 9.10 0.82
C ARG A 279 7.37 9.81 0.79
N SER A 280 7.36 11.13 0.66
CA SER A 280 6.12 11.92 0.59
C SER A 280 5.25 11.51 -0.60
N MET A 281 5.86 11.31 -1.79
CA MET A 281 5.13 10.84 -2.96
C MET A 281 4.55 9.43 -2.78
N LEU A 282 5.33 8.49 -2.20
CA LEU A 282 4.84 7.15 -1.88
C LEU A 282 3.64 7.22 -0.92
N GLN A 283 3.71 8.04 0.12
CA GLN A 283 2.63 8.25 1.10
C GLN A 283 1.36 8.83 0.46
N ARG A 284 1.48 9.88 -0.36
CA ARG A 284 0.34 10.51 -1.07
C ARG A 284 -0.35 9.52 -2.01
N MET A 285 0.42 8.85 -2.87
CA MET A 285 -0.12 7.86 -3.79
C MET A 285 -0.74 6.67 -3.05
N ALA A 286 -0.11 6.17 -1.98
CA ALA A 286 -0.67 5.07 -1.20
C ALA A 286 -2.03 5.43 -0.59
N ALA A 287 -2.15 6.63 0.00
CA ALA A 287 -3.39 7.13 0.59
C ALA A 287 -4.53 7.24 -0.44
N ARG A 288 -4.24 7.69 -1.67
CA ARG A 288 -5.23 7.73 -2.75
C ARG A 288 -5.59 6.35 -3.25
N LEU A 289 -4.58 5.53 -3.58
CA LEU A 289 -4.78 4.22 -4.19
C LEU A 289 -5.57 3.28 -3.27
N ALA A 290 -5.33 3.32 -1.96
CA ALA A 290 -6.12 2.58 -0.97
C ALA A 290 -7.63 2.87 -1.08
N ARG A 291 -8.03 4.14 -1.30
CA ARG A 291 -9.43 4.55 -1.49
C ARG A 291 -10.02 4.16 -2.85
N LEU A 292 -9.18 3.73 -3.80
CA LEU A 292 -9.57 3.32 -5.15
C LEU A 292 -9.49 1.80 -5.35
N GLN A 293 -9.17 1.04 -4.28
CA GLN A 293 -9.13 -0.41 -4.32
C GLN A 293 -10.53 -0.99 -4.51
N GLY A 294 -10.63 -2.05 -5.31
CA GLY A 294 -11.83 -2.86 -5.39
C GLY A 294 -12.15 -3.64 -4.12
N ALA A 295 -13.43 -3.98 -3.91
CA ALA A 295 -13.83 -4.92 -2.86
C ALA A 295 -13.18 -6.32 -3.03
N ASP A 296 -12.83 -6.69 -4.26
CA ASP A 296 -12.05 -7.87 -4.66
C ASP A 296 -10.52 -7.71 -4.45
N GLY A 297 -10.07 -6.61 -3.87
CA GLY A 297 -8.66 -6.29 -3.63
C GLY A 297 -7.90 -5.75 -4.84
N MET A 298 -8.50 -5.81 -6.03
CA MET A 298 -7.86 -5.46 -7.30
C MET A 298 -8.17 -4.03 -7.72
N TRP A 299 -7.25 -3.40 -8.45
CA TRP A 299 -7.51 -2.14 -9.16
C TRP A 299 -7.91 -2.42 -10.61
N ARG A 300 -8.68 -1.49 -11.21
CA ARG A 300 -9.11 -1.54 -12.61
C ARG A 300 -8.16 -0.70 -13.45
N SER A 301 -8.16 -0.91 -14.76
CA SER A 301 -7.23 -0.24 -15.67
C SER A 301 -7.38 1.30 -15.66
N SER A 302 -8.60 1.83 -15.48
CA SER A 302 -8.85 3.24 -15.13
C SER A 302 -9.10 3.37 -13.63
N LEU A 303 -8.35 4.28 -12.98
CA LEU A 303 -8.41 4.49 -11.53
C LEU A 303 -9.65 5.27 -11.07
N LEU A 304 -10.14 6.23 -11.86
CA LEU A 304 -11.31 7.06 -11.52
C LEU A 304 -12.60 6.62 -12.20
N SER A 305 -12.51 5.77 -13.23
CA SER A 305 -13.68 5.23 -13.95
C SER A 305 -13.58 3.71 -14.10
N PRO A 306 -13.60 2.95 -12.97
CA PRO A 306 -13.53 1.50 -12.99
C PRO A 306 -14.72 0.88 -13.76
N SER A 307 -15.87 1.55 -13.83
CA SER A 307 -17.04 1.11 -14.61
C SER A 307 -16.79 1.03 -16.12
N LEU A 308 -15.85 1.83 -16.67
CA LEU A 308 -15.47 1.75 -18.09
C LEU A 308 -14.54 0.56 -18.39
N TYR A 309 -13.83 0.05 -17.36
CA TYR A 309 -12.88 -1.06 -17.47
C TYR A 309 -13.02 -1.99 -16.26
N PRO A 310 -14.17 -2.67 -16.08
CA PRO A 310 -14.55 -3.30 -14.80
C PRO A 310 -13.69 -4.51 -14.43
N ALA A 311 -13.05 -5.16 -15.41
CA ALA A 311 -12.16 -6.27 -15.20
C ALA A 311 -10.94 -5.88 -14.33
N PRO A 312 -10.56 -6.71 -13.34
CA PRO A 312 -9.40 -6.44 -12.50
C PRO A 312 -8.12 -6.45 -13.35
N GLU A 313 -7.13 -5.64 -12.99
CA GLU A 313 -5.86 -5.53 -13.73
C GLU A 313 -4.68 -5.92 -12.82
N THR A 314 -3.94 -6.97 -13.22
CA THR A 314 -2.91 -7.59 -12.39
C THR A 314 -1.66 -6.73 -12.24
N SER A 315 -1.20 -6.10 -13.32
CA SER A 315 0.13 -5.48 -13.32
C SER A 315 0.20 -4.24 -12.43
N ALA A 316 -0.81 -3.36 -12.49
CA ALA A 316 -0.98 -2.24 -11.58
C ALA A 316 -1.19 -2.70 -10.14
N THR A 317 -2.13 -3.63 -9.91
CA THR A 317 -2.41 -4.16 -8.56
C THR A 317 -1.16 -4.70 -7.89
N ALA A 318 -0.33 -5.44 -8.63
CA ALA A 318 0.91 -5.98 -8.11
C ALA A 318 1.97 -4.89 -7.84
N LEU A 319 2.12 -3.89 -8.71
CA LEU A 319 3.03 -2.76 -8.47
C LEU A 319 2.61 -1.90 -7.26
N PHE A 320 1.30 -1.70 -7.06
CA PHE A 320 0.75 -1.06 -5.86
C PHE A 320 1.04 -1.89 -4.60
N THR A 321 0.75 -3.19 -4.65
CA THR A 321 1.01 -4.15 -3.56
C THR A 321 2.49 -4.13 -3.16
N TYR A 322 3.40 -4.20 -4.14
CA TYR A 322 4.85 -4.13 -3.95
C TYR A 322 5.27 -2.85 -3.20
N ALA A 323 4.85 -1.68 -3.70
CA ALA A 323 5.28 -0.40 -3.12
C ALA A 323 4.67 -0.15 -1.74
N MET A 324 3.41 -0.55 -1.51
CA MET A 324 2.77 -0.43 -0.19
C MET A 324 3.37 -1.42 0.82
N ALA A 325 3.64 -2.68 0.42
CA ALA A 325 4.31 -3.66 1.27
C ALA A 325 5.73 -3.20 1.67
N TYR A 326 6.49 -2.65 0.71
CA TYR A 326 7.76 -1.98 1.00
C TYR A 326 7.60 -0.83 2.01
N GLY A 327 6.58 0.02 1.82
CA GLY A 327 6.30 1.15 2.71
C GLY A 327 5.99 0.71 4.14
N ILE A 328 5.21 -0.36 4.31
CA ILE A 328 4.92 -0.98 5.61
C ILE A 328 6.18 -1.56 6.25
N ARG A 329 6.97 -2.34 5.48
CA ARG A 329 8.22 -2.95 5.97
C ARG A 329 9.21 -1.91 6.48
N THR A 330 9.33 -0.79 5.78
CA THR A 330 10.29 0.28 6.08
C THR A 330 9.75 1.38 7.00
N GLY A 331 8.48 1.30 7.42
CA GLY A 331 7.85 2.31 8.28
C GLY A 331 7.55 3.64 7.57
N VAL A 332 7.64 3.70 6.25
CA VAL A 332 7.19 4.85 5.44
C VAL A 332 5.65 4.94 5.43
N LEU A 333 4.97 3.79 5.54
CA LEU A 333 3.52 3.68 5.67
C LEU A 333 3.16 3.06 7.03
N ASP A 334 2.08 3.55 7.64
CA ASP A 334 1.55 2.95 8.87
C ASP A 334 0.97 1.55 8.59
N ALA A 335 1.40 0.57 9.38
CA ALA A 335 1.00 -0.81 9.16
C ALA A 335 -0.48 -1.07 9.48
N GLY A 336 -1.07 -0.35 10.43
CA GLY A 336 -2.50 -0.47 10.74
C GLY A 336 -3.33 -0.08 9.52
N THR A 337 -3.05 1.09 8.95
CA THR A 337 -3.76 1.60 7.76
C THR A 337 -3.56 0.73 6.51
N TYR A 338 -2.31 0.35 6.19
CA TYR A 338 -2.00 -0.18 4.86
C TYR A 338 -1.85 -1.71 4.77
N LEU A 339 -1.66 -2.43 5.88
CA LEU A 339 -1.59 -3.90 5.85
C LEU A 339 -2.88 -4.55 5.33
N PRO A 340 -4.10 -4.13 5.73
CA PRO A 340 -5.34 -4.69 5.19
C PRO A 340 -5.44 -4.50 3.66
N VAL A 341 -5.06 -3.32 3.15
CA VAL A 341 -5.06 -2.98 1.72
C VAL A 341 -4.12 -3.92 0.94
N VAL A 342 -2.89 -4.10 1.43
CA VAL A 342 -1.87 -4.99 0.83
C VAL A 342 -2.30 -6.45 0.85
N LEU A 343 -2.87 -6.93 1.95
CA LEU A 343 -3.31 -8.31 2.08
C LEU A 343 -4.56 -8.62 1.26
N ASN A 344 -5.50 -7.68 1.14
CA ASN A 344 -6.64 -7.81 0.24
C ASN A 344 -6.18 -7.83 -1.23
N ALA A 345 -5.20 -6.99 -1.59
CA ALA A 345 -4.58 -7.01 -2.92
C ALA A 345 -3.87 -8.33 -3.21
N TRP A 346 -3.09 -8.86 -2.25
CA TRP A 346 -2.43 -10.15 -2.40
C TRP A 346 -3.42 -11.32 -2.53
N LYS A 347 -4.53 -11.29 -1.77
CA LYS A 347 -5.65 -12.22 -1.93
C LYS A 347 -6.21 -12.13 -3.36
N GLY A 348 -6.58 -10.94 -3.83
CA GLY A 348 -7.07 -10.73 -5.19
C GLY A 348 -6.10 -11.26 -6.26
N LEU A 349 -4.81 -10.93 -6.16
CA LEU A 349 -3.76 -11.41 -7.08
C LEU A 349 -3.70 -12.94 -7.13
N THR A 350 -3.78 -13.61 -5.98
CA THR A 350 -3.64 -15.07 -5.86
C THR A 350 -4.92 -15.86 -6.16
N THR A 351 -6.11 -15.31 -5.89
CA THR A 351 -7.39 -15.98 -6.16
C THR A 351 -7.96 -15.68 -7.55
N THR A 352 -7.68 -14.49 -8.09
CA THR A 352 -8.29 -14.01 -9.34
C THR A 352 -7.37 -14.19 -10.53
N SER A 353 -6.07 -13.91 -10.37
CA SER A 353 -5.11 -13.83 -11.48
C SER A 353 -4.14 -15.00 -11.58
N LEU A 354 -3.58 -15.49 -10.47
CA LEU A 354 -2.77 -16.71 -10.49
C LEU A 354 -3.67 -17.94 -10.69
N LYS A 355 -3.34 -18.79 -11.67
CA LYS A 355 -3.99 -20.09 -11.89
C LYS A 355 -3.15 -21.21 -11.28
N SER A 356 -3.76 -22.36 -11.02
CA SER A 356 -3.09 -23.55 -10.46
C SER A 356 -1.90 -24.05 -11.28
N THR A 357 -1.86 -23.75 -12.58
CA THR A 357 -0.74 -24.05 -13.48
C THR A 357 0.47 -23.13 -13.32
N GLY A 358 0.34 -22.02 -12.58
CA GLY A 358 1.29 -20.90 -12.56
C GLY A 358 1.02 -19.83 -13.62
N PHE A 359 0.02 -20.01 -14.49
CA PHE A 359 -0.37 -18.96 -15.44
C PHE A 359 -0.90 -17.73 -14.70
N VAL A 360 -0.47 -16.52 -15.10
CA VAL A 360 -0.95 -15.24 -14.56
C VAL A 360 -1.85 -14.56 -15.58
N SER A 361 -3.14 -14.46 -15.27
CA SER A 361 -4.14 -13.80 -16.11
C SER A 361 -4.36 -12.33 -15.73
N HIS A 362 -5.31 -11.68 -16.40
CA HIS A 362 -5.69 -10.29 -16.18
C HIS A 362 -4.56 -9.28 -16.42
N CYS A 363 -3.68 -9.57 -17.38
CA CYS A 363 -2.57 -8.70 -17.75
C CYS A 363 -3.00 -7.77 -18.90
N GLN A 364 -3.12 -6.47 -18.64
CA GLN A 364 -3.35 -5.51 -19.73
C GLN A 364 -2.15 -5.48 -20.68
N GLY A 365 -2.41 -5.64 -21.99
CA GLY A 365 -1.41 -5.56 -23.06
C GLY A 365 -0.66 -4.23 -23.10
N VAL A 366 0.40 -4.17 -23.92
CA VAL A 366 1.22 -2.94 -24.08
C VAL A 366 0.35 -1.81 -24.65
N GLY A 367 0.44 -0.63 -24.03
CA GLY A 367 -0.34 0.55 -24.36
C GLY A 367 -0.04 1.68 -23.38
N ASP A 368 -0.65 2.85 -23.59
CA ASP A 368 -0.39 4.09 -22.86
C ASP A 368 -1.63 4.71 -22.18
N ALA A 369 -2.72 3.94 -22.13
CA ALA A 369 -4.02 4.36 -21.61
C ALA A 369 -4.73 3.16 -20.94
N PRO A 370 -5.85 3.39 -20.23
CA PRO A 370 -6.71 2.30 -19.77
C PRO A 370 -7.20 1.42 -20.93
N ALA A 371 -7.13 0.10 -20.76
CA ALA A 371 -7.59 -0.90 -21.72
C ALA A 371 -7.99 -2.19 -21.01
N ALA A 372 -8.81 -3.02 -21.67
CA ALA A 372 -9.21 -4.31 -21.13
C ALA A 372 -7.99 -5.25 -20.95
N PRO A 373 -7.91 -5.97 -19.81
CA PRO A 373 -6.83 -6.93 -19.57
C PRO A 373 -7.02 -8.25 -20.34
N SER A 374 -5.92 -8.88 -20.77
CA SER A 374 -5.98 -10.21 -21.37
C SER A 374 -6.18 -11.28 -20.28
N LEU A 375 -7.13 -12.18 -20.53
CA LEU A 375 -7.37 -13.36 -19.68
C LEU A 375 -6.56 -14.58 -20.15
N THR A 376 -6.12 -14.58 -21.41
CA THR A 376 -5.51 -15.72 -22.11
C THR A 376 -4.03 -15.50 -22.45
N THR A 377 -3.48 -14.31 -22.16
CA THR A 377 -2.06 -13.98 -22.37
C THR A 377 -1.42 -13.51 -21.07
N SER A 378 -0.46 -14.30 -20.57
CA SER A 378 0.47 -13.85 -19.53
C SER A 378 1.58 -13.01 -20.18
N ILE A 379 2.04 -11.96 -19.50
CA ILE A 379 2.99 -10.98 -20.06
C ILE A 379 4.14 -10.77 -19.07
N ALA A 380 5.38 -10.70 -19.58
CA ALA A 380 6.60 -10.67 -18.76
C ALA A 380 6.55 -9.61 -17.64
N TYR A 381 6.27 -8.34 -17.94
CA TYR A 381 6.17 -7.30 -16.90
C TYR A 381 5.03 -7.52 -15.89
N CYS A 382 3.97 -8.23 -16.27
CA CYS A 382 2.84 -8.56 -15.40
C CYS A 382 3.21 -9.67 -14.40
N VAL A 383 3.87 -10.73 -14.87
CA VAL A 383 4.46 -11.78 -14.01
C VAL A 383 5.56 -11.21 -13.12
N GLY A 384 6.38 -10.30 -13.68
CA GLY A 384 7.41 -9.58 -12.94
C GLY A 384 6.86 -8.73 -11.81
N ALA A 385 5.82 -7.94 -12.08
CA ALA A 385 5.11 -7.18 -11.05
C ALA A 385 4.53 -8.11 -9.97
N PHE A 386 3.92 -9.23 -10.34
CA PHE A 386 3.41 -10.24 -9.39
C PHE A 386 4.52 -10.80 -8.49
N GLY A 387 5.67 -11.18 -9.06
CA GLY A 387 6.83 -11.67 -8.29
C GLY A 387 7.44 -10.60 -7.39
N LEU A 388 7.51 -9.35 -7.85
CA LEU A 388 7.91 -8.21 -7.02
C LEU A 388 6.96 -8.01 -5.84
N ALA A 389 5.65 -8.02 -6.06
CA ALA A 389 4.64 -7.94 -5.01
C ALA A 389 4.83 -9.03 -3.95
N ALA A 390 4.98 -10.28 -4.42
CA ALA A 390 5.27 -11.42 -3.56
C ALA A 390 6.56 -11.21 -2.75
N SER A 391 7.61 -10.65 -3.35
CA SER A 391 8.90 -10.44 -2.67
C SER A 391 8.79 -9.54 -1.43
N GLU A 392 7.94 -8.51 -1.46
CA GLU A 392 7.73 -7.61 -0.32
C GLU A 392 6.64 -8.12 0.63
N VAL A 393 5.55 -8.72 0.12
CA VAL A 393 4.51 -9.37 0.96
C VAL A 393 5.10 -10.52 1.79
N ALA A 394 6.08 -11.26 1.26
CA ALA A 394 6.81 -12.29 1.97
C ALA A 394 7.58 -11.79 3.21
N GLN A 395 7.85 -10.47 3.30
CA GLN A 395 8.47 -9.84 4.47
C GLN A 395 7.45 -9.40 5.54
N LEU A 396 6.15 -9.53 5.27
CA LEU A 396 5.08 -9.10 6.17
C LEU A 396 4.54 -10.23 7.08
N GLU A 397 5.06 -11.46 6.98
CA GLU A 397 4.74 -12.59 7.89
C GLU A 397 4.99 -12.26 9.38
N GLY A 398 5.86 -11.29 9.66
CA GLY A 398 6.09 -10.77 11.00
C GLY A 398 4.93 -9.94 11.57
N TYR A 399 3.95 -9.50 10.77
CA TYR A 399 2.71 -8.91 11.27
C TYR A 399 1.72 -10.03 11.64
N LEU A 400 0.95 -9.81 12.69
CA LEU A 400 0.01 -10.81 13.24
C LEU A 400 -1.43 -10.30 13.25
N ALA A 401 -1.62 -9.00 13.52
CA ALA A 401 -2.91 -8.34 13.49
C ALA A 401 -2.77 -6.83 13.21
N ALA A 402 -3.85 -6.25 12.72
CA ALA A 402 -4.03 -4.82 12.48
C ALA A 402 -5.52 -4.48 12.61
N ASP A 403 -5.85 -3.35 13.20
CA ASP A 403 -7.23 -2.85 13.25
C ASP A 403 -7.28 -1.32 13.27
N THR A 404 -7.80 -0.74 12.19
CA THR A 404 -8.11 0.68 12.00
C THR A 404 -9.49 1.07 12.49
N PHE A 405 -10.34 0.09 12.82
CA PHE A 405 -11.72 0.32 13.24
C PHE A 405 -12.55 1.13 12.22
N SER A 406 -12.19 1.09 10.93
CA SER A 406 -12.86 1.81 9.83
C SER A 406 -14.26 1.27 9.45
N ARG A 407 -14.74 0.25 10.17
CA ARG A 407 -16.07 -0.39 10.03
C ARG A 407 -17.08 0.19 11.02
N THR A 408 -18.37 0.11 10.71
CA THR A 408 -19.44 0.40 11.67
C THR A 408 -19.98 -0.90 12.26
N VAL A 409 -19.99 -1.02 13.59
CA VAL A 409 -20.52 -2.18 14.33
C VAL A 409 -21.23 -1.69 15.60
N SER A 410 -22.43 -2.19 15.87
CA SER A 410 -23.10 -2.02 17.17
C SER A 410 -23.07 -3.33 17.95
N GLY A 411 -23.02 -3.27 19.28
CA GLY A 411 -23.07 -4.45 20.13
C GLY A 411 -21.76 -5.23 20.27
N GLY A 412 -20.66 -4.73 19.70
CA GLY A 412 -19.38 -5.45 19.66
C GLY A 412 -18.29 -4.67 18.93
N LEU A 413 -17.09 -5.27 18.87
CA LEU A 413 -15.97 -4.75 18.05
C LEU A 413 -15.88 -5.44 16.67
N GLY A 414 -16.57 -6.57 16.47
CA GLY A 414 -16.54 -7.33 15.21
C GLY A 414 -15.18 -7.98 14.92
N THR A 415 -14.84 -8.06 13.63
CA THR A 415 -13.59 -8.65 13.14
C THR A 415 -12.56 -7.58 12.87
N ALA A 416 -11.35 -7.73 13.42
CA ALA A 416 -10.22 -6.87 13.11
C ALA A 416 -9.84 -6.98 11.63
N ASP A 417 -9.34 -5.87 11.07
CA ASP A 417 -8.95 -5.81 9.67
C ASP A 417 -7.93 -6.89 9.30
N VAL A 418 -7.06 -7.26 10.26
CA VAL A 418 -6.19 -8.46 10.22
C VAL A 418 -6.14 -9.06 11.63
N GLY A 419 -6.22 -10.39 11.76
CA GLY A 419 -6.06 -11.11 13.04
C GLY A 419 -7.33 -11.77 13.59
N GLY A 420 -8.48 -11.59 12.93
CA GLY A 420 -9.72 -12.32 13.22
C GLY A 420 -10.69 -11.60 14.18
N PRO A 421 -11.72 -12.31 14.69
CA PRO A 421 -12.75 -11.72 15.53
C PRO A 421 -12.24 -11.31 16.91
N TRP A 422 -12.66 -10.14 17.38
CA TRP A 422 -12.48 -9.72 18.76
C TRP A 422 -13.43 -10.50 19.69
N THR A 423 -12.86 -11.25 20.62
CA THR A 423 -13.60 -11.83 21.75
C THR A 423 -13.59 -10.83 22.91
N THR A 424 -14.74 -10.54 23.53
CA THR A 424 -14.83 -9.48 24.55
C THR A 424 -15.51 -9.97 25.84
N THR A 425 -15.29 -9.25 26.95
CA THR A 425 -15.94 -9.49 28.25
C THR A 425 -16.92 -8.38 28.65
N ALA A 426 -17.20 -7.43 27.76
CA ALA A 426 -18.18 -6.38 28.00
C ALA A 426 -19.58 -6.82 27.53
N VAL A 427 -20.62 -6.20 28.08
CA VAL A 427 -21.98 -6.36 27.55
C VAL A 427 -22.10 -5.63 26.21
N ALA A 428 -22.97 -6.10 25.32
CA ALA A 428 -23.09 -5.55 23.97
C ALA A 428 -23.31 -4.01 23.95
N ALA A 429 -24.12 -3.48 24.88
CA ALA A 429 -24.39 -2.03 24.99
C ALA A 429 -23.15 -1.17 25.36
N ASP A 430 -22.07 -1.78 25.83
CA ASP A 430 -20.80 -1.11 26.15
C ASP A 430 -19.82 -1.09 24.97
N LEU A 431 -20.18 -1.70 23.83
CA LEU A 431 -19.30 -1.92 22.68
C LEU A 431 -19.90 -1.39 21.38
N ALA A 432 -19.08 -0.65 20.63
CA ALA A 432 -19.37 -0.23 19.27
C ALA A 432 -18.08 0.04 18.50
N VAL A 433 -18.21 0.10 17.17
CA VAL A 433 -17.23 0.69 16.26
C VAL A 433 -17.96 1.73 15.41
N ASP A 434 -17.45 2.96 15.34
CA ASP A 434 -18.12 4.11 14.72
C ASP A 434 -17.63 4.44 13.30
N GLY A 435 -16.81 3.59 12.69
CA GLY A 435 -16.10 3.86 11.44
C GLY A 435 -14.77 4.61 11.61
N ARG A 436 -14.34 4.86 12.86
CA ARG A 436 -13.05 5.50 13.19
C ARG A 436 -12.36 4.88 14.42
N THR A 437 -13.11 4.44 15.42
CA THR A 437 -12.59 3.90 16.67
C THR A 437 -13.47 2.77 17.21
N GLY A 438 -12.84 1.78 17.84
CA GLY A 438 -13.51 0.82 18.71
C GLY A 438 -13.73 1.44 20.09
N THR A 439 -14.92 1.26 20.65
CA THR A 439 -15.29 1.84 21.95
C THR A 439 -15.54 0.75 23.00
N LEU A 440 -15.03 0.99 24.20
CA LEU A 440 -15.27 0.16 25.39
C LEU A 440 -15.75 1.05 26.54
N ARG A 441 -17.07 1.07 26.79
CA ARG A 441 -17.63 1.68 27.99
C ARG A 441 -17.23 0.86 29.21
N THR A 442 -16.60 1.52 30.17
CA THR A 442 -15.97 0.92 31.34
C THR A 442 -16.58 1.57 32.60
N PRO A 443 -17.54 0.91 33.26
CA PRO A 443 -18.09 1.35 34.55
C PRO A 443 -17.03 1.34 35.66
N ALA A 444 -17.25 2.12 36.72
CA ALA A 444 -16.37 2.13 37.89
C ALA A 444 -16.28 0.73 38.54
N ALA A 445 -15.11 0.42 39.11
CA ALA A 445 -14.76 -0.89 39.65
C ALA A 445 -14.87 -2.08 38.67
N THR A 446 -15.02 -1.83 37.36
CA THR A 446 -15.21 -2.88 36.34
C THR A 446 -14.00 -2.96 35.40
N THR A 447 -13.57 -4.18 35.09
CA THR A 447 -12.60 -4.45 34.01
C THR A 447 -13.34 -4.90 32.76
N ARG A 448 -13.04 -4.29 31.60
CA ARG A 448 -13.42 -4.84 30.28
C ARG A 448 -12.18 -5.38 29.57
N SER A 449 -12.37 -6.37 28.71
CA SER A 449 -11.32 -6.96 27.89
C SER A 449 -11.81 -7.19 26.47
N ALA A 450 -10.91 -7.02 25.50
CA ALA A 450 -11.06 -7.42 24.11
C ALA A 450 -9.79 -8.15 23.67
N VAL A 451 -9.91 -9.34 23.09
CA VAL A 451 -8.79 -10.24 22.76
C VAL A 451 -8.92 -10.76 21.33
N LEU A 452 -7.81 -10.77 20.60
CA LEU A 452 -7.68 -11.45 19.31
C LEU A 452 -7.22 -12.88 19.54
N ALA A 453 -8.17 -13.78 19.83
CA ALA A 453 -7.90 -15.17 20.16
C ALA A 453 -7.29 -15.98 19.00
N GLY A 454 -7.45 -15.51 17.75
CA GLY A 454 -6.81 -16.10 16.57
C GLY A 454 -5.32 -15.79 16.44
N VAL A 455 -4.81 -14.78 17.14
CA VAL A 455 -3.38 -14.48 17.20
C VAL A 455 -2.75 -15.33 18.29
N GLN A 456 -1.77 -16.16 17.94
CA GLN A 456 -1.01 -16.96 18.89
C GLN A 456 0.49 -16.77 18.65
N ALA A 457 1.15 -16.04 19.55
CA ALA A 457 2.58 -15.76 19.48
C ALA A 457 3.21 -15.68 20.88
N ARG A 458 4.47 -16.12 20.97
CA ARG A 458 5.26 -15.95 22.20
C ARG A 458 5.85 -14.55 22.23
N ASP A 459 6.58 -14.19 21.18
CA ASP A 459 7.34 -12.95 21.13
C ASP A 459 6.57 -11.92 20.31
N THR A 460 6.15 -10.82 20.94
CA THR A 460 5.18 -9.86 20.40
C THR A 460 5.56 -8.40 20.62
N ASP A 461 5.10 -7.55 19.71
CA ASP A 461 5.15 -6.09 19.81
C ASP A 461 3.75 -5.56 19.45
N VAL A 462 3.04 -5.02 20.44
CA VAL A 462 1.65 -4.56 20.33
C VAL A 462 1.62 -3.05 20.53
N ARG A 463 1.08 -2.32 19.55
CA ARG A 463 0.84 -0.87 19.62
C ARG A 463 -0.65 -0.59 19.42
N ALA A 464 -1.19 0.40 20.11
CA ALA A 464 -2.51 0.98 19.84
C ALA A 464 -2.58 2.43 20.29
N THR A 465 -3.46 3.22 19.68
CA THR A 465 -3.74 4.62 20.04
C THR A 465 -5.08 4.71 20.78
N VAL A 466 -5.04 5.10 22.06
CA VAL A 466 -6.19 5.09 22.98
C VAL A 466 -6.59 6.50 23.44
N GLY A 467 -7.85 6.71 23.80
CA GLY A 467 -8.36 7.99 24.31
C GLY A 467 -9.56 7.81 25.23
N PHE A 468 -9.81 8.78 26.12
CA PHE A 468 -10.91 8.76 27.08
C PHE A 468 -11.13 10.16 27.69
N LEU A 469 -12.19 10.33 28.47
CA LEU A 469 -12.32 11.51 29.33
C LEU A 469 -11.42 11.35 30.57
N ARG A 470 -10.66 12.39 30.92
CA ARG A 470 -9.88 12.41 32.16
C ARG A 470 -10.84 12.32 33.36
N PRO A 471 -10.60 11.42 34.33
CA PRO A 471 -11.43 11.33 35.52
C PRO A 471 -11.31 12.59 36.38
N THR A 472 -12.33 12.91 37.17
CA THR A 472 -12.26 13.93 38.24
C THR A 472 -12.02 13.30 39.62
N ARG A 473 -12.20 11.99 39.74
CA ARG A 473 -11.88 11.17 40.92
C ARG A 473 -11.48 9.77 40.47
N GLY A 474 -10.59 9.10 41.20
CA GLY A 474 -10.09 7.76 40.84
C GLY A 474 -9.11 7.82 39.67
N SER A 475 -8.97 6.73 38.93
CA SER A 475 -8.04 6.64 37.78
C SER A 475 -8.61 5.80 36.64
N VAL A 476 -8.24 6.15 35.41
CA VAL A 476 -8.51 5.37 34.20
C VAL A 476 -7.28 4.53 33.87
N HIS A 477 -7.49 3.27 33.57
CA HIS A 477 -6.46 2.29 33.25
C HIS A 477 -6.73 1.72 31.87
N VAL A 478 -5.74 1.78 30.98
CA VAL A 478 -5.79 1.12 29.66
C VAL A 478 -4.50 0.34 29.45
N ALA A 479 -4.62 -0.95 29.19
CA ALA A 479 -3.47 -1.82 28.99
C ALA A 479 -3.57 -2.60 27.69
N LEU A 480 -2.42 -2.79 27.04
CA LEU A 480 -2.26 -3.69 25.91
C LEU A 480 -1.69 -5.02 26.42
N LEU A 481 -2.34 -6.11 26.07
CA LEU A 481 -1.89 -7.47 26.38
C LEU A 481 -0.90 -7.90 25.31
N GLY A 482 0.37 -8.04 25.69
CA GLY A 482 1.40 -8.55 24.78
C GLY A 482 1.36 -10.08 24.66
N ARG A 483 1.04 -10.78 25.74
CA ARG A 483 0.94 -12.25 25.76
C ARG A 483 -0.06 -12.70 26.82
N ARG A 484 -1.15 -13.35 26.43
CA ARG A 484 -2.17 -13.93 27.31
C ARG A 484 -2.30 -15.43 27.10
N VAL A 485 -2.12 -16.21 28.16
CA VAL A 485 -2.24 -17.67 28.17
C VAL A 485 -3.32 -18.05 29.19
N GLY A 486 -4.49 -18.47 28.68
CA GLY A 486 -5.68 -18.66 29.50
C GLY A 486 -6.13 -17.37 30.19
N THR A 487 -6.03 -17.33 31.52
CA THR A 487 -6.35 -16.16 32.36
C THR A 487 -5.11 -15.38 32.80
N ALA A 488 -3.90 -15.88 32.58
CA ALA A 488 -2.67 -15.18 32.89
C ALA A 488 -2.24 -14.28 31.73
N GLU A 489 -1.62 -13.13 32.02
CA GLU A 489 -1.22 -12.17 30.98
C GLU A 489 0.04 -11.36 31.33
N TYR A 490 0.86 -11.03 30.34
CA TYR A 490 1.81 -9.92 30.37
C TYR A 490 1.23 -8.73 29.60
N ALA A 491 1.28 -7.55 30.21
CA ALA A 491 0.66 -6.34 29.66
C ALA A 491 1.49 -5.07 29.93
N GLY A 492 1.34 -4.09 29.05
CA GLY A 492 1.82 -2.72 29.25
C GLY A 492 0.63 -1.79 29.47
N ARG A 493 0.61 -1.08 30.61
CA ARG A 493 -0.53 -0.26 31.07
C ARG A 493 -0.17 1.21 31.18
N ALA A 494 -1.04 2.07 30.65
CA ALA A 494 -1.13 3.48 31.02
C ALA A 494 -2.21 3.65 32.11
N VAL A 495 -1.87 4.42 33.15
CA VAL A 495 -2.79 4.83 34.22
C VAL A 495 -2.82 6.36 34.24
N VAL A 496 -4.02 6.94 34.24
CA VAL A 496 -4.23 8.39 34.28
C VAL A 496 -5.08 8.76 35.48
N ASP A 497 -4.58 9.68 36.29
CA ASP A 497 -5.22 10.19 37.50
C ASP A 497 -6.03 11.49 37.24
N PRO A 498 -6.66 12.11 38.26
CA PRO A 498 -7.45 13.32 38.06
C PRO A 498 -6.63 14.58 37.77
N ALA A 499 -5.36 14.61 38.19
CA ALA A 499 -4.42 15.66 37.83
C ALA A 499 -3.97 15.54 36.36
N GLY A 500 -4.18 14.37 35.74
CA GLY A 500 -3.75 14.04 34.39
C GLY A 500 -2.34 13.47 34.34
N ALA A 501 -1.73 13.12 35.48
CA ALA A 501 -0.43 12.48 35.49
C ALA A 501 -0.54 11.09 34.86
N VAL A 502 0.38 10.78 33.93
CA VAL A 502 0.42 9.50 33.23
C VAL A 502 1.47 8.60 33.85
N GLN A 503 1.04 7.46 34.40
CA GLN A 503 1.94 6.41 34.87
C GLN A 503 1.95 5.23 33.89
N VAL A 504 3.13 4.85 33.42
CA VAL A 504 3.36 3.65 32.61
C VAL A 504 3.78 2.49 33.50
N GLN A 505 3.29 1.29 33.20
CA GLN A 505 3.53 0.08 34.00
C GLN A 505 3.72 -1.16 33.12
N ALA A 506 4.65 -2.04 33.51
CA ALA A 506 4.72 -3.43 33.04
C ALA A 506 4.02 -4.34 34.06
N LEU A 507 3.17 -5.24 33.57
CA LEU A 507 2.28 -6.07 34.39
C LEU A 507 2.46 -7.56 34.14
N ARG A 508 2.15 -8.35 35.17
CA ARG A 508 1.84 -9.79 35.09
C ARG A 508 0.53 -10.05 35.83
N SER A 509 -0.53 -10.42 35.12
CA SER A 509 -1.84 -10.81 35.68
C SER A 509 -2.34 -9.81 36.74
N GLY A 510 -2.38 -8.53 36.39
CA GLY A 510 -2.72 -7.42 37.30
C GLY A 510 -1.62 -7.00 38.29
N THR A 511 -0.64 -7.86 38.60
CA THR A 511 0.53 -7.49 39.43
C THR A 511 1.40 -6.50 38.66
N THR A 512 1.79 -5.39 39.29
CA THR A 512 2.74 -4.44 38.69
C THR A 512 4.16 -4.92 38.92
N LEU A 513 4.87 -5.25 37.84
CA LEU A 513 6.28 -5.66 37.88
C LEU A 513 7.22 -4.45 37.98
N ARG A 514 6.88 -3.37 37.27
CA ARG A 514 7.60 -2.09 37.28
C ARG A 514 6.66 -0.97 36.86
N ALA A 515 6.81 0.20 37.48
CA ALA A 515 6.07 1.42 37.15
C ALA A 515 7.02 2.62 37.00
N LEU A 516 6.56 3.64 36.27
CA LEU A 516 7.18 4.96 36.17
C LEU A 516 6.09 6.01 35.91
N THR A 517 5.96 7.03 36.76
CA THR A 517 5.18 8.24 36.43
C THR A 517 6.00 9.07 35.46
N LEU A 518 5.45 9.41 34.29
CA LEU A 518 6.19 10.00 33.19
C LEU A 518 6.35 11.51 33.37
N PRO A 519 7.57 12.02 33.64
CA PRO A 519 7.78 13.46 33.82
C PRO A 519 7.51 14.20 32.51
N GLY A 520 6.81 15.33 32.60
CA GLY A 520 6.43 16.15 31.44
C GLY A 520 5.28 15.61 30.59
N LEU A 521 4.69 14.45 30.91
CA LEU A 521 3.53 13.91 30.20
C LEU A 521 2.24 14.10 31.04
N THR A 522 1.46 15.12 30.67
CA THR A 522 0.13 15.37 31.24
C THR A 522 -0.97 15.10 30.22
N TYR A 523 -1.97 14.32 30.62
CA TYR A 523 -3.18 14.00 29.85
C TYR A 523 -4.33 14.96 30.18
N ALA A 524 -5.03 15.43 29.16
CA ALA A 524 -6.27 16.20 29.24
C ALA A 524 -7.38 15.49 28.45
N SER A 525 -8.65 15.75 28.79
CA SER A 525 -9.78 15.22 28.01
C SER A 525 -9.69 15.69 26.56
N GLY A 526 -9.66 14.75 25.61
CA GLY A 526 -9.45 15.01 24.18
C GLY A 526 -8.04 14.66 23.68
N ASP A 527 -7.06 14.50 24.57
CA ASP A 527 -5.78 13.88 24.20
C ASP A 527 -5.97 12.41 23.78
N ARG A 528 -5.03 11.90 22.97
CA ARG A 528 -4.85 10.46 22.74
C ARG A 528 -3.45 10.05 23.15
N LEU A 529 -3.31 8.85 23.71
CA LEU A 529 -2.04 8.23 24.05
C LEU A 529 -1.77 7.07 23.08
N VAL A 530 -0.56 6.99 22.54
CA VAL A 530 -0.08 5.76 21.92
C VAL A 530 0.56 4.92 23.03
N VAL A 531 0.12 3.68 23.16
CA VAL A 531 0.72 2.69 24.05
C VAL A 531 1.41 1.65 23.18
N ARG A 532 2.63 1.24 23.56
CA ARG A 532 3.38 0.15 22.94
C ARG A 532 3.92 -0.79 24.01
N VAL A 533 3.65 -2.08 23.89
CA VAL A 533 4.21 -3.13 24.73
C VAL A 533 4.96 -4.15 23.88
N GLN A 534 6.17 -4.51 24.31
CA GLN A 534 6.96 -5.60 23.72
C GLN A 534 7.15 -6.69 24.76
N VAL A 535 6.89 -7.94 24.39
CA VAL A 535 7.05 -9.13 25.24
C VAL A 535 7.92 -10.14 24.49
N THR A 536 9.11 -10.44 25.01
CA THR A 536 10.11 -11.28 24.31
C THR A 536 10.77 -12.30 25.23
N GLY A 537 11.07 -13.47 24.68
CA GLY A 537 11.79 -14.55 25.37
C GLY A 537 10.89 -15.44 26.22
N ALA A 538 11.55 -16.37 26.90
CA ALA A 538 10.98 -17.30 27.87
C ALA A 538 12.04 -17.61 28.93
N SER A 539 11.65 -17.58 30.21
CA SER A 539 12.47 -17.92 31.38
C SER A 539 13.88 -17.27 31.39
N PRO A 540 13.99 -15.93 31.49
CA PRO A 540 12.90 -14.98 31.72
C PRO A 540 12.24 -14.46 30.45
N THR A 541 10.95 -14.13 30.54
CA THR A 541 10.30 -13.23 29.59
C THR A 541 10.63 -11.80 29.95
N THR A 542 11.02 -10.98 28.97
CA THR A 542 11.20 -9.53 29.10
C THR A 542 9.93 -8.81 28.68
N VAL A 543 9.45 -7.87 29.49
CA VAL A 543 8.30 -6.99 29.19
C VAL A 543 8.79 -5.55 29.15
N ARG A 544 8.58 -4.85 28.03
CA ARG A 544 8.95 -3.44 27.85
C ARG A 544 7.75 -2.60 27.44
N VAL A 545 7.69 -1.36 27.89
CA VAL A 545 6.53 -0.47 27.66
C VAL A 545 6.97 0.95 27.32
N ARG A 546 6.25 1.57 26.36
CA ARG A 546 6.31 3.00 26.01
C ARG A 546 4.89 3.57 25.96
N VAL A 547 4.75 4.82 26.41
CA VAL A 547 3.54 5.64 26.33
C VAL A 547 3.93 7.07 25.96
N TRP A 548 3.25 7.65 24.97
CA TRP A 548 3.45 9.03 24.52
C TRP A 548 2.13 9.60 23.95
N LYS A 549 2.04 10.93 23.73
CA LYS A 549 0.86 11.52 23.08
C LYS A 549 0.84 11.15 21.59
N ALA A 550 -0.35 10.89 21.05
CA ALA A 550 -0.54 10.79 19.60
C ALA A 550 -0.10 12.10 18.91
N GLY A 551 0.59 11.98 17.77
CA GLY A 551 1.20 13.11 17.06
C GLY A 551 2.58 13.54 17.58
N ALA A 552 3.00 13.11 18.78
CA ALA A 552 4.38 13.26 19.23
C ALA A 552 5.28 12.13 18.71
N PRO A 553 6.60 12.35 18.54
CA PRO A 553 7.53 11.28 18.18
C PRO A 553 7.59 10.17 19.24
N GLU A 554 7.78 8.92 18.82
CA GLU A 554 7.96 7.80 19.74
C GLU A 554 9.26 7.97 20.58
N PRO A 555 9.23 7.72 21.89
CA PRO A 555 10.43 7.70 22.72
C PRO A 555 11.49 6.71 22.19
N THR A 556 12.73 7.17 22.03
CA THR A 556 13.84 6.32 21.54
C THR A 556 14.27 5.24 22.55
N THR A 557 14.01 5.46 23.84
CA THR A 557 14.29 4.52 24.95
C THR A 557 13.01 3.85 25.45
N TRP A 558 13.12 2.66 26.05
CA TRP A 558 12.00 2.01 26.72
C TRP A 558 11.81 2.61 28.11
N GLN A 559 10.66 3.22 28.38
CA GLN A 559 10.40 3.93 29.64
C GLN A 559 10.28 2.96 30.82
N VAL A 560 9.73 1.77 30.58
CA VAL A 560 9.71 0.65 31.54
C VAL A 560 10.25 -0.59 30.86
N THR A 561 11.09 -1.34 31.57
CA THR A 561 11.51 -2.70 31.25
C THR A 561 11.49 -3.53 32.53
N SER A 562 11.04 -4.77 32.45
CA SER A 562 11.05 -5.75 33.54
C SER A 562 11.20 -7.17 32.99
N THR A 563 11.51 -8.12 33.86
CA THR A 563 11.64 -9.55 33.55
C THR A 563 10.82 -10.39 34.52
N ASP A 564 10.19 -11.46 34.02
CA ASP A 564 9.42 -12.40 34.85
C ASP A 564 9.48 -13.82 34.24
N SER A 565 9.44 -14.85 35.09
CA SER A 565 9.59 -16.27 34.69
C SER A 565 8.38 -17.14 35.07
N THR A 566 7.19 -16.54 35.21
CA THR A 566 5.96 -17.26 35.57
C THR A 566 5.66 -18.38 34.59
N ALA A 567 5.74 -19.64 35.01
CA ALA A 567 5.74 -20.82 34.13
C ALA A 567 4.61 -20.83 33.10
N GLY A 568 3.37 -20.53 33.51
CA GLY A 568 2.20 -20.49 32.62
C GLY A 568 2.22 -19.40 31.54
N LEU A 569 3.18 -18.47 31.57
CA LEU A 569 3.32 -17.38 30.59
C LEU A 569 4.53 -17.52 29.66
N GLN A 570 5.25 -18.65 29.68
CA GLN A 570 6.47 -18.83 28.87
C GLN A 570 6.20 -19.41 27.46
N THR A 571 4.93 -19.68 27.14
CA THR A 571 4.47 -20.25 25.85
C THR A 571 3.85 -19.17 24.93
N ALA A 572 3.40 -19.56 23.74
CA ALA A 572 2.67 -18.65 22.85
C ALA A 572 1.28 -18.33 23.40
N GLY A 573 0.88 -17.06 23.34
CA GLY A 573 -0.40 -16.57 23.83
C GLY A 573 -1.08 -15.60 22.87
N SER A 574 -2.29 -15.19 23.25
CA SER A 574 -3.07 -14.19 22.54
C SER A 574 -2.72 -12.76 22.93
N VAL A 575 -3.18 -11.80 22.14
CA VAL A 575 -2.97 -10.37 22.32
C VAL A 575 -4.32 -9.67 22.45
N GLY A 576 -4.33 -8.47 23.02
CA GLY A 576 -5.58 -7.77 23.26
C GLY A 576 -5.42 -6.49 24.07
N ILE A 577 -6.53 -6.06 24.65
CA ILE A 577 -6.69 -4.81 25.36
C ILE A 577 -7.51 -5.07 26.63
N THR A 578 -7.14 -4.42 27.72
CA THR A 578 -7.98 -4.34 28.93
C THR A 578 -8.15 -2.88 29.34
N THR A 579 -9.36 -2.55 29.81
CA THR A 579 -9.69 -1.26 30.40
C THR A 579 -10.21 -1.47 31.81
N TYR A 580 -9.88 -0.56 32.72
CA TYR A 580 -10.41 -0.55 34.08
C TYR A 580 -10.61 0.89 34.56
N LEU A 581 -11.71 1.13 35.27
CA LEU A 581 -11.99 2.40 35.91
C LEU A 581 -11.99 2.18 37.43
N GLY A 582 -11.20 2.98 38.16
CA GLY A 582 -11.01 2.84 39.60
C GLY A 582 -12.32 2.82 40.40
N SER A 583 -12.33 2.12 41.53
CA SER A 583 -13.46 2.15 42.45
C SER A 583 -13.73 3.58 42.95
N GLY A 584 -15.01 3.98 42.97
CA GLY A 584 -15.42 5.34 43.36
C GLY A 584 -14.96 6.45 42.41
N ALA A 585 -14.55 6.12 41.19
CA ALA A 585 -14.15 7.12 40.19
C ALA A 585 -15.34 7.95 39.68
N LEU A 586 -15.04 9.17 39.21
CA LEU A 586 -16.00 10.06 38.55
C LEU A 586 -15.45 10.49 37.18
N PRO A 587 -16.26 10.49 36.10
CA PRO A 587 -17.64 9.99 36.03
C PRO A 587 -17.74 8.47 36.32
N ALA A 588 -18.91 8.00 36.76
CA ALA A 588 -19.13 6.61 37.19
C ALA A 588 -19.00 5.56 36.06
N SER A 589 -18.89 6.00 34.80
CA SER A 589 -18.38 5.21 33.68
C SER A 589 -17.57 6.10 32.75
N VAL A 590 -16.56 5.53 32.09
CA VAL A 590 -15.77 6.20 31.06
C VAL A 590 -15.89 5.43 29.75
N VAL A 591 -15.95 6.13 28.62
CA VAL A 591 -15.79 5.49 27.30
C VAL A 591 -14.30 5.57 26.93
N VAL A 592 -13.68 4.40 26.74
CA VAL A 592 -12.34 4.29 26.18
C VAL A 592 -12.46 4.05 24.68
N THR A 593 -11.85 4.92 23.87
CA THR A 593 -11.67 4.71 22.44
C THR A 593 -10.32 4.04 22.17
N VAL A 594 -10.32 3.14 21.18
CA VAL A 594 -9.17 2.39 20.69
C VAL A 594 -9.14 2.51 19.17
N ASP A 595 -7.97 2.76 18.60
CA ASP A 595 -7.74 2.81 17.15
C ASP A 595 -6.22 2.57 16.87
N ASP A 596 -5.83 2.38 15.61
CA ASP A 596 -4.49 2.01 15.16
C ASP A 596 -3.85 0.80 15.87
N VAL A 597 -4.62 -0.25 16.15
CA VAL A 597 -4.07 -1.49 16.74
C VAL A 597 -3.16 -2.15 15.72
N VAL A 598 -1.92 -2.46 16.11
CA VAL A 598 -0.95 -3.19 15.29
C VAL A 598 -0.22 -4.19 16.18
N VAL A 599 -0.14 -5.44 15.71
CA VAL A 599 0.56 -6.53 16.39
C VAL A 599 1.60 -7.11 15.45
N ARG A 600 2.84 -7.21 15.92
CA ARG A 600 3.97 -7.84 15.22
C ARG A 600 4.55 -8.94 16.10
N ARG A 601 5.25 -9.91 15.49
CA ARG A 601 6.25 -10.70 16.18
C ARG A 601 7.41 -9.78 16.58
N ALA A 602 7.89 -9.92 17.81
CA ALA A 602 9.11 -9.27 18.24
C ALA A 602 10.30 -10.23 18.01
N GLY A 603 11.24 -9.83 17.16
CA GLY A 603 12.42 -10.60 16.76
C GLY A 603 13.27 -9.78 15.82
#